data_AF-A0A919RW22-F1
#
_entry.id   AF-A0A919RW22-F1
#
_cell.length_a   1.000
_cell.length_b   1.000
_cell.length_c   1.000
_cell.angle_alpha   90.00
_cell.angle_beta   90.00
_cell.angle_gamma   90.00
#
_symmetry.space_group_name_H-M   'P 1'
#
loop_
_entity.id
_entity.type
_entity.pdbx_description
1 polymer ?
#
loop_
_entity_poly.entity_id
_entity_poly.type
_entity_poly.pdbx_seq_one_letter_code
_entity_poly.pdbx_strand_id
1 'polypeptide(L)'
;MITEKKYSINSLVQFITYTMIGTSNVLIDIIVFNLFWAITGHYAGKINYLFKIVSFAIYSTTGYLLNKNFTFKTKGKPSSYFQYITLLAFLSFLDAVMIANLTIHRPFGLDRRIWGNICVLLGAMATGIIGFAINKFYIFKHKRSS
;
A
#
# COMPACT_ATOMS: atom_id res chain seq x y z
N MET A 1 40.92 -10.22 8.85
CA MET A 1 39.50 -10.62 8.96
C MET A 1 38.69 -9.37 9.22
N ILE A 2 38.11 -8.76 8.18
CA ILE A 2 37.32 -7.53 8.31
C ILE A 2 35.93 -7.94 8.74
N THR A 3 35.54 -7.61 9.98
CA THR A 3 34.19 -7.80 10.48
C THR A 3 33.25 -6.87 9.71
N GLU A 4 32.49 -7.42 8.77
CA GLU A 4 31.37 -6.70 8.16
C GLU A 4 30.39 -6.30 9.27
N LYS A 5 30.39 -5.02 9.62
CA LYS A 5 29.44 -4.43 10.56
C LYS A 5 28.06 -4.49 9.89
N LYS A 6 27.29 -5.53 10.21
CA LYS A 6 25.94 -5.72 9.69
C LYS A 6 25.01 -4.66 10.29
N TYR A 7 24.94 -3.50 9.62
CA TYR A 7 24.04 -2.42 10.00
C TYR A 7 22.59 -2.89 9.87
N SER A 8 22.00 -3.33 10.99
CA SER A 8 20.55 -3.38 11.13
C SER A 8 20.05 -1.96 10.97
N ILE A 9 19.40 -1.64 9.84
CA ILE A 9 18.75 -0.35 9.66
C ILE A 9 17.80 -0.11 10.84
N ASN A 10 17.85 1.09 11.40
CA ASN A 10 16.99 1.49 12.49
C ASN A 10 15.52 1.27 12.09
N SER A 11 14.72 0.66 12.98
CA SER A 11 13.28 0.44 12.81
C SER A 11 12.53 1.70 12.36
N LEU A 12 12.98 2.87 12.82
CA LEU A 12 12.42 4.16 12.41
C LEU A 12 12.67 4.45 10.93
N VAL A 13 13.88 4.20 10.44
CA VAL A 13 14.22 4.40 9.03
C VAL A 13 13.42 3.45 8.15
N GLN A 14 13.24 2.19 8.56
CA GLN A 14 12.37 1.25 7.83
C GLN A 14 10.92 1.74 7.76
N PHE A 15 10.40 2.30 8.85
CA PHE A 15 9.06 2.86 8.87
C PHE A 15 8.93 4.07 7.93
N ILE A 16 9.91 4.97 7.95
CA ILE A 16 9.92 6.16 7.07
C ILE A 16 10.01 5.73 5.60
N THR A 17 10.92 4.84 5.23
CA THR A 17 11.04 4.38 3.83
C THR A 17 9.82 3.59 3.37
N TYR A 18 9.25 2.76 4.24
CA TYR A 18 8.00 2.07 3.95
C TYR A 18 6.86 3.06 3.70
N THR A 19 6.75 4.10 4.53
CA THR A 19 5.73 5.15 4.41
C THR A 19 5.92 5.95 3.12
N MET A 20 7.15 6.26 2.70
CA MET A 20 7.40 6.95 1.42
C MET A 20 6.97 6.10 0.22
N ILE A 21 7.26 4.80 0.24
CA ILE A 21 6.81 3.87 -0.80
C ILE A 21 5.28 3.74 -0.77
N GLY A 22 4.68 3.61 0.41
CA GLY A 22 3.23 3.58 0.59
C GLY A 22 2.55 4.85 0.09
N THR A 23 3.13 6.01 0.34
CA THR A 23 2.65 7.30 -0.19
C THR A 23 2.66 7.32 -1.71
N SER A 24 3.70 6.75 -2.33
CA SER A 24 3.75 6.62 -3.80
C SER A 24 2.60 5.75 -4.33
N ASN A 25 2.24 4.68 -3.63
CA ASN A 25 1.08 3.85 -4.00
C ASN A 25 -0.23 4.64 -3.85
N VAL A 26 -0.38 5.44 -2.79
CA VAL A 26 -1.56 6.31 -2.58
C VAL A 26 -1.67 7.37 -3.69
N LEU A 27 -0.57 7.94 -4.15
CA LEU A 27 -0.59 8.86 -5.28
C LEU A 27 -1.07 8.17 -6.55
N ILE A 28 -0.63 6.92 -6.80
CA ILE A 28 -1.13 6.10 -7.91
C ILE A 28 -2.63 5.85 -7.76
N ASP A 29 -3.10 5.50 -6.55
CA ASP A 29 -4.53 5.36 -6.27
C ASP A 29 -5.28 6.65 -6.62
N ILE A 30 -4.85 7.80 -6.10
CA ILE A 30 -5.51 9.09 -6.36
C ILE A 30 -5.57 9.38 -7.86
N ILE A 31 -4.47 9.19 -8.60
CA ILE A 31 -4.43 9.41 -10.05
C ILE A 31 -5.42 8.49 -10.77
N VAL A 32 -5.36 7.19 -10.48
CA VAL A 32 -6.19 6.17 -11.13
C VAL A 32 -7.67 6.42 -10.84
N PHE A 33 -8.03 6.64 -9.58
CA PHE A 33 -9.40 6.92 -9.18
C PHE A 33 -9.93 8.22 -9.80
N ASN A 34 -9.16 9.31 -9.80
CA ASN A 34 -9.61 10.56 -10.41
C ASN A 34 -9.79 10.49 -11.92
N LEU A 35 -8.94 9.72 -12.60
CA LEU A 35 -9.05 9.45 -14.03
C LEU A 35 -10.33 8.66 -14.32
N PHE A 36 -10.54 7.54 -13.63
CA PHE A 36 -11.72 6.71 -13.83
C PHE A 36 -13.01 7.40 -13.42
N TRP A 37 -13.01 8.17 -12.33
CA TRP A 37 -14.17 8.97 -11.95
C TRP A 37 -14.52 10.02 -12.99
N ALA A 38 -13.53 10.68 -13.60
CA ALA A 38 -13.78 11.63 -14.69
C ALA A 38 -14.37 10.95 -15.92
N ILE A 39 -13.87 9.78 -16.30
CA ILE A 39 -14.31 9.06 -17.50
C ILE A 39 -15.72 8.47 -17.29
N THR A 40 -15.98 7.88 -16.12
CA THR A 40 -17.21 7.12 -15.85
C THR A 40 -18.32 7.95 -15.24
N GLY A 41 -18.00 9.07 -14.59
CA GLY A 41 -18.97 9.83 -13.78
C GLY A 41 -19.43 9.13 -12.50
N HIS A 42 -18.91 7.94 -12.18
CA HIS A 42 -19.34 7.13 -11.04
C HIS A 42 -18.36 7.24 -9.86
N TYR A 43 -18.65 8.16 -8.94
CA TYR A 43 -17.75 8.49 -7.81
C TYR A 43 -17.94 7.61 -6.56
N ALA A 44 -18.99 6.78 -6.49
CA ALA A 44 -19.39 6.11 -5.26
C ALA A 44 -19.76 4.64 -5.45
N GLY A 45 -19.62 3.87 -4.37
CA GLY A 45 -20.09 2.49 -4.30
C GLY A 45 -19.15 1.48 -4.98
N LYS A 46 -19.74 0.38 -5.46
CA LYS A 46 -19.01 -0.84 -5.85
C LYS A 46 -18.08 -0.68 -7.06
N ILE A 47 -18.24 0.36 -7.87
CA ILE A 47 -17.33 0.59 -9.00
C ILE A 47 -15.88 0.80 -8.53
N ASN A 48 -15.71 1.31 -7.30
CA ASN A 48 -14.41 1.57 -6.70
C ASN A 48 -13.57 0.30 -6.46
N TYR A 49 -14.19 -0.90 -6.43
CA TYR A 49 -13.44 -2.16 -6.42
C TYR A 49 -12.62 -2.33 -7.71
N LEU A 50 -13.20 -2.03 -8.87
CA LEU A 50 -12.52 -2.13 -10.15
C LEU A 50 -11.34 -1.16 -10.22
N PHE A 51 -11.56 0.10 -9.80
CA PHE A 51 -10.51 1.12 -9.81
C PHE A 51 -9.34 0.73 -8.90
N LYS A 52 -9.63 0.17 -7.72
CA LYS A 52 -8.58 -0.31 -6.82
C LYS A 52 -7.80 -1.49 -7.38
N ILE A 53 -8.44 -2.43 -8.07
CA ILE A 53 -7.76 -3.56 -8.73
C ILE A 53 -6.76 -3.04 -9.78
N VAL A 54 -7.17 -2.08 -10.61
CA VAL A 54 -6.30 -1.49 -11.63
C VAL A 54 -5.13 -0.76 -10.97
N SER A 55 -5.39 0.07 -9.96
CA SER A 55 -4.33 0.79 -9.24
C SER A 55 -3.32 -0.18 -8.59
N PHE A 56 -3.82 -1.20 -7.89
CA PHE A 56 -3.01 -2.26 -7.28
C PHE A 56 -2.12 -2.96 -8.32
N ALA A 57 -2.65 -3.29 -9.50
CA ALA A 57 -1.85 -3.91 -10.56
C ALA A 57 -0.67 -3.02 -10.97
N ILE A 58 -0.87 -1.70 -11.02
CA ILE A 58 0.18 -0.72 -11.38
C ILE A 58 1.28 -0.65 -10.32
N TYR A 59 0.94 -0.51 -9.04
CA TYR A 59 1.94 -0.24 -8.00
C TYR A 59 2.54 -1.49 -7.34
N SER A 60 1.88 -2.65 -7.40
CA SER A 60 2.21 -3.82 -6.57
C SER A 60 3.64 -4.34 -6.76
N THR A 61 4.06 -4.51 -8.02
CA THR A 61 5.40 -5.03 -8.35
C THR A 61 6.49 -4.04 -7.94
N THR A 62 6.31 -2.75 -8.26
CA THR A 62 7.25 -1.70 -7.90
C THR A 62 7.36 -1.54 -6.39
N GLY A 63 6.24 -1.57 -5.67
CA GLY A 63 6.19 -1.54 -4.21
C GLY A 63 6.96 -2.69 -3.56
N TYR A 64 6.88 -3.89 -4.13
CA TYR A 64 7.68 -5.04 -3.67
C TYR A 64 9.17 -4.78 -3.85
N LEU A 65 9.59 -4.41 -5.06
CA LEU A 65 11.01 -4.22 -5.39
C LEU A 65 11.64 -3.14 -4.51
N LEU A 66 10.92 -2.03 -4.31
CA LEU A 66 11.37 -0.93 -3.46
C LEU A 66 11.48 -1.36 -1.99
N ASN A 67 10.46 -2.05 -1.45
CA ASN A 67 10.50 -2.48 -0.07
C ASN A 67 11.58 -3.53 0.20
N LYS A 68 11.76 -4.48 -0.72
CA LYS A 68 12.81 -5.50 -0.63
C LYS A 68 14.21 -4.89 -0.64
N ASN A 69 14.48 -3.99 -1.60
CA ASN A 69 15.82 -3.51 -1.89
C ASN A 69 16.22 -2.30 -1.05
N PHE A 70 15.27 -1.41 -0.69
CA PHE A 70 15.55 -0.18 0.04
C PHE A 70 15.11 -0.24 1.50
N THR A 71 13.86 -0.62 1.78
CA THR A 71 13.31 -0.61 3.14
C THR A 71 13.93 -1.69 4.02
N PHE A 72 13.76 -2.95 3.61
CA PHE A 72 14.16 -4.09 4.44
C PHE A 72 15.54 -4.65 4.09
N LYS A 73 16.08 -4.27 2.92
CA LYS A 73 17.39 -4.70 2.39
C LYS A 73 17.66 -6.18 2.59
N THR A 74 16.70 -7.03 2.23
CA THR A 74 16.82 -8.49 2.40
C THR A 74 17.19 -9.16 1.08
N LYS A 75 18.01 -10.21 1.16
CA LYS A 75 18.16 -11.18 0.07
C LYS A 75 16.87 -12.02 0.03
N GLY A 76 15.81 -11.43 -0.51
CA GLY A 76 14.46 -12.01 -0.47
C GLY A 76 14.43 -13.42 -1.04
N LYS A 77 13.61 -14.29 -0.44
CA LYS A 77 13.35 -15.63 -0.95
C LYS A 77 12.35 -15.53 -2.12
N PRO A 78 12.31 -16.52 -3.03
CA PRO A 78 11.26 -16.57 -4.06
C PRO A 78 9.84 -16.46 -3.46
N SER A 79 9.62 -17.06 -2.30
CA SER A 79 8.34 -16.99 -1.57
C SER A 79 7.99 -15.58 -1.07
N SER A 80 8.97 -14.71 -0.83
CA SER A 80 8.74 -13.37 -0.29
C SER A 80 7.95 -12.48 -1.25
N TYR A 81 8.07 -12.71 -2.56
CA TYR A 81 7.26 -11.99 -3.55
C TYR A 81 5.78 -12.37 -3.42
N PHE A 82 5.47 -13.66 -3.47
CA PHE A 82 4.11 -14.15 -3.33
C PHE A 82 3.49 -13.75 -1.99
N GLN A 83 4.22 -13.87 -0.88
CA GLN A 83 3.74 -13.42 0.43
C GLN A 83 3.42 -11.93 0.45
N TYR A 84 4.27 -11.09 -0.16
CA TYR A 84 4.07 -9.66 -0.26
C TYR A 84 2.84 -9.31 -1.10
N ILE A 85 2.74 -9.89 -2.30
CA ILE A 85 1.63 -9.63 -3.22
C ILE A 85 0.30 -10.11 -2.62
N THR A 86 0.26 -11.28 -1.98
CA THR A 86 -0.94 -11.78 -1.30
C THR A 86 -1.38 -10.85 -0.17
N LEU A 87 -0.43 -10.42 0.67
CA LEU A 87 -0.72 -9.44 1.72
C LEU A 87 -1.25 -8.13 1.13
N LEU A 88 -0.56 -7.59 0.12
CA LEU A 88 -0.91 -6.32 -0.50
C LEU A 88 -2.25 -6.39 -1.22
N ALA A 89 -2.58 -7.52 -1.86
CA ALA A 89 -3.88 -7.76 -2.48
C ALA A 89 -5.00 -7.76 -1.43
N PHE A 90 -4.79 -8.45 -0.29
CA PHE A 90 -5.74 -8.46 0.81
C PHE A 90 -5.95 -7.04 1.39
N LEU A 91 -4.87 -6.30 1.65
CA LEU A 91 -4.96 -4.92 2.13
C LEU A 91 -5.63 -4.00 1.10
N SER A 92 -5.32 -4.16 -0.18
CA SER A 92 -5.96 -3.39 -1.25
C SER A 92 -7.45 -3.71 -1.38
N PHE A 93 -7.85 -4.94 -1.11
CA PHE A 93 -9.26 -5.32 -1.02
C PHE A 93 -9.96 -4.63 0.17
N LEU A 94 -9.31 -4.59 1.35
CA LEU A 94 -9.85 -3.84 2.49
C LEU A 94 -9.97 -2.34 2.20
N ASP A 95 -8.97 -1.73 1.55
CA ASP A 95 -9.06 -0.35 1.07
C ASP A 95 -10.29 -0.18 0.17
N ALA A 96 -10.49 -1.07 -0.79
CA ALA A 96 -11.63 -1.02 -1.71
C ALA A 96 -12.98 -1.11 -0.97
N VAL A 97 -13.09 -1.99 0.02
CA VAL A 97 -14.28 -2.10 0.88
C VAL A 97 -14.52 -0.77 1.61
N MET A 98 -13.49 -0.19 2.22
CA MET A 98 -13.62 1.09 2.91
C MET A 98 -14.04 2.21 1.96
N ILE A 99 -13.35 2.36 0.82
CA ILE A 99 -13.65 3.38 -0.17
C ILE A 99 -15.07 3.21 -0.72
N ALA A 100 -15.47 2.00 -1.09
CA ALA A 100 -16.80 1.72 -1.64
C ALA A 100 -17.92 2.10 -0.66
N ASN A 101 -17.76 1.83 0.63
CA ASN A 101 -18.78 2.15 1.64
C ASN A 101 -18.75 3.63 2.05
N LEU A 102 -17.57 4.21 2.27
CA LEU A 102 -17.46 5.62 2.69
C LEU A 102 -17.91 6.59 1.61
N THR A 103 -17.68 6.27 0.33
CA THR A 103 -18.09 7.15 -0.79
C THR A 103 -19.61 7.22 -0.98
N ILE A 104 -20.38 6.25 -0.47
CA ILE A 104 -21.85 6.28 -0.49
C ILE A 104 -22.37 7.36 0.47
N HIS A 105 -21.77 7.42 1.67
CA HIS A 105 -22.18 8.35 2.73
C HIS A 105 -21.30 9.59 2.68
N ARG A 106 -21.76 10.59 1.93
CA ARG A 106 -21.05 11.86 1.78
C ARG A 106 -21.38 12.82 2.92
N PRO A 107 -20.47 13.08 3.86
CA PRO A 107 -20.74 14.01 4.95
C PRO A 107 -20.64 15.45 4.44
N PHE A 108 -21.40 16.35 5.07
CA PHE A 108 -21.29 17.82 4.93
C PHE A 108 -21.43 18.38 3.50
N GLY A 109 -22.05 17.65 2.58
CA GLY A 109 -22.27 18.12 1.21
C GLY A 109 -21.00 18.34 0.38
N LEU A 110 -19.86 17.77 0.79
CA LEU A 110 -18.58 17.92 0.11
C LEU A 110 -18.65 17.56 -1.38
N ASP A 111 -17.72 18.08 -2.18
CA ASP A 111 -17.57 17.62 -3.55
C ASP A 111 -17.24 16.11 -3.59
N ARG A 112 -17.84 15.39 -4.55
CA ARG A 112 -17.71 13.92 -4.64
C ARG A 112 -16.26 13.49 -4.85
N ARG A 113 -15.51 14.29 -5.61
CA ARG A 113 -14.11 14.03 -5.96
C ARG A 113 -13.20 14.28 -4.77
N ILE A 114 -13.43 15.38 -4.04
CA ILE A 114 -12.73 15.70 -2.80
C ILE A 114 -12.97 14.60 -1.75
N TRP A 115 -14.24 14.26 -1.50
CA TRP A 115 -14.58 13.21 -0.53
C TRP A 115 -14.00 11.85 -0.92
N GLY A 116 -14.08 11.48 -2.20
CA GLY A 116 -13.49 10.24 -2.70
C GLY A 116 -11.99 10.15 -2.43
N ASN A 117 -11.24 11.23 -2.65
CA ASN A 117 -9.80 11.27 -2.35
C ASN A 117 -9.51 11.13 -0.84
N ILE A 118 -10.36 11.71 0.02
CA ILE A 118 -10.26 11.52 1.47
C ILE A 118 -10.50 10.05 1.83
N CYS A 119 -11.51 9.40 1.24
CA CYS A 119 -11.76 7.97 1.47
C CYS A 119 -10.57 7.09 1.04
N VAL A 120 -9.95 7.40 -0.10
CA VAL A 120 -8.74 6.70 -0.59
C VAL A 120 -7.60 6.83 0.43
N LEU A 121 -7.35 8.05 0.92
CA LEU A 121 -6.31 8.30 1.92
C LEU A 121 -6.58 7.56 3.23
N LEU A 122 -7.83 7.61 3.73
CA LEU A 122 -8.22 6.94 4.98
C LEU A 122 -8.07 5.42 4.89
N GLY A 123 -8.45 4.80 3.76
CA GLY A 123 -8.24 3.38 3.51
C GLY A 123 -6.76 3.03 3.62
N ALA A 124 -5.92 3.73 2.85
CA ALA A 124 -4.49 3.48 2.81
C ALA A 124 -3.78 3.72 4.14
N MET A 125 -4.21 4.70 4.94
CA MET A 125 -3.67 4.92 6.29
C MET A 125 -3.99 3.75 7.22
N ALA A 126 -5.24 3.25 7.19
CA ALA A 126 -5.67 2.14 8.02
C ALA A 126 -4.91 0.85 7.69
N THR A 127 -4.76 0.53 6.40
CA THR A 127 -4.09 -0.69 5.95
C THR A 127 -2.57 -0.58 5.93
N GLY A 128 -2.01 0.61 5.74
CA GLY A 128 -0.57 0.85 5.67
C GLY A 128 0.18 0.49 6.96
N ILE A 129 -0.39 0.78 8.13
CA ILE A 129 0.20 0.41 9.43
C ILE A 129 0.26 -1.10 9.59
N ILE A 130 -0.84 -1.80 9.25
CA ILE A 130 -0.93 -3.26 9.29
C ILE A 130 0.06 -3.88 8.30
N GLY A 131 0.12 -3.34 7.08
CA GLY A 131 1.05 -3.74 6.05
C GLY A 131 2.50 -3.62 6.49
N PHE A 132 2.87 -2.51 7.14
CA PHE A 132 4.21 -2.33 7.67
C PHE A 132 4.57 -3.40 8.70
N ALA A 133 3.68 -3.63 9.68
CA ALA A 133 3.92 -4.58 10.75
C ALA A 133 4.15 -6.00 10.21
N ILE A 134 3.27 -6.49 9.33
CA ILE A 134 3.39 -7.84 8.76
C ILE A 134 4.63 -7.96 7.87
N ASN A 135 4.91 -6.94 7.04
CA ASN A 135 6.11 -6.94 6.21
C ASN A 135 7.39 -7.03 7.04
N LYS A 136 7.48 -6.23 8.10
CA LYS A 136 8.65 -6.18 8.98
C LYS A 136 8.83 -7.45 9.79
N PHE A 137 7.78 -7.92 10.46
CA PHE A 137 7.88 -8.98 11.44
C PHE A 137 7.71 -10.39 10.86
N TYR A 138 7.16 -10.52 9.65
CA TYR A 138 6.90 -11.81 9.01
C TYR A 138 7.63 -11.96 7.67
N ILE A 139 7.28 -11.14 6.66
CA ILE A 139 7.72 -11.36 5.27
C ILE A 139 9.22 -11.13 5.10
N PHE A 140 9.73 -10.05 5.66
CA PHE A 140 11.13 -9.64 5.57
C PHE A 140 11.89 -9.83 6.88
N LYS A 141 11.38 -10.70 7.77
CA LYS A 141 12.05 -11.03 9.03
C LYS A 141 13.45 -11.58 8.73
N HIS A 142 14.47 -10.85 9.15
CA HIS A 142 15.84 -11.32 9.06
C HIS A 142 16.00 -12.51 10.01
N LYS A 143 16.24 -13.72 9.48
CA LYS A 143 16.72 -14.81 10.34
C LYS A 143 18.13 -14.40 10.80
N ARG A 144 18.35 -14.30 12.12
CA ARG A 144 19.71 -14.38 12.67
C ARG A 144 20.25 -15.72 12.19
N SER A 145 21.34 -15.70 11.43
CA SER A 145 22.15 -16.91 11.26
C SER A 145 22.69 -17.23 12.66
N SER A 146 22.15 -18.29 13.26
CA SER A 146 22.81 -19.01 14.35
C SER A 146 24.09 -19.64 13.80
#